data_AF-A0A7S4ML20-F1
#
_entry.id   AF-A0A7S4ML20-F1
#
_cell.length_a   1.000
_cell.length_b   1.000
_cell.length_c   1.000
_cell.angle_alpha   90.00
_cell.angle_beta   90.00
_cell.angle_gamma   90.00
#
_symmetry.space_group_name_H-M   'P 1'
#
loop_
_entity.id
_entity.type
_entity.pdbx_description
1 polymer ?
#
loop_
_entity_poly.entity_id
_entity_poly.type
_entity_poly.pdbx_seq_one_letter_code
_entity_poly.pdbx_strand_id
1 'polypeptide(L)'
;MEISYAQTEALMELLDKVSLPPELNACKQPTTIRRTRSSSPVVDKGKKSRSSLKKSFQLSCELFIKFSVEHMRAMPPNWAAFFYTRMQQTQTILQHDYVVDRLEAYHHYQGWYKTKNTEYAQVAVSLVTFFRNHLQDPDNALIALKPNTELFLEHYERSADGKKYRLPHDVEPVHEFIALPEISNNTSLVAKLKTRKRRSTRGSAESDTHYMVGDIVILSKQPIWKPHALMFARVADVPDDEGIRVYCNPAETESELVPLSQVVALHPDIAESLSEIKSMQKLVCDPLDDFFNNLTEQVKERTNAFLEAMGIDTAGLQDILERHSEQAEKKKLYMKDLPILVSCNEKFKKLKENPPTEFYEAIETYCNAALDELKKNPPSGAFQPTINKAFEDLQAIKFSHLAKNRLNRFAGNCET
;
A
#
# COMPACT_ATOMS: atom_id res chain seq x y z
N MET A 1 22.66 -9.69 -11.77
CA MET A 1 23.85 -9.56 -10.92
C MET A 1 23.33 -8.95 -9.63
N GLU A 2 23.24 -9.74 -8.55
CA GLU A 2 22.57 -9.33 -7.32
C GLU A 2 23.49 -8.43 -6.49
N ILE A 3 22.95 -7.31 -6.00
CA ILE A 3 23.62 -6.51 -4.97
C ILE A 3 23.80 -7.41 -3.75
N SER A 4 25.03 -7.56 -3.27
CA SER A 4 25.25 -8.39 -2.09
C SER A 4 24.57 -7.75 -0.89
N TYR A 5 23.82 -8.55 -0.13
CA TYR A 5 23.13 -8.12 1.08
C TYR A 5 24.06 -7.34 2.01
N ALA A 6 25.29 -7.85 2.21
CA ALA A 6 26.30 -7.22 3.05
C ALA A 6 26.72 -5.81 2.59
N GLN A 7 26.71 -5.55 1.28
CA GLN A 7 27.05 -4.22 0.74
C GLN A 7 25.92 -3.21 0.97
N THR A 8 24.67 -3.64 0.83
CA THR A 8 23.50 -2.78 1.12
C THR A 8 23.44 -2.47 2.61
N GLU A 9 23.61 -3.47 3.47
CA GLU A 9 23.62 -3.32 4.92
C GLU A 9 24.73 -2.37 5.40
N ALA A 10 25.96 -2.52 4.89
CA ALA A 10 27.06 -1.62 5.21
C ALA A 10 26.80 -0.17 4.79
N LEU A 11 26.21 0.03 3.60
CA LEU A 11 25.84 1.37 3.12
C LEU A 11 24.72 1.98 3.97
N MET A 12 23.77 1.16 4.41
CA MET A 12 22.69 1.58 5.30
C MET A 12 23.20 1.98 6.68
N GLU A 13 24.10 1.19 7.25
CA GLU A 13 24.74 1.54 8.52
C GLU A 13 25.53 2.85 8.40
N LEU A 14 26.17 3.09 7.25
CA LEU A 14 26.81 4.37 6.96
C LEU A 14 25.78 5.49 6.84
N LEU A 15 24.68 5.29 6.13
CA LEU A 15 23.60 6.29 5.99
C LEU A 15 23.08 6.71 7.36
N ASP A 16 22.85 5.78 8.28
CA ASP A 16 22.39 6.04 9.64
C ASP A 16 23.39 6.84 10.49
N LYS A 17 24.67 6.78 10.17
CA LYS A 17 25.72 7.57 10.82
C LYS A 17 25.84 9.01 10.28
N VAL A 18 25.16 9.38 9.18
CA VAL A 18 25.25 10.71 8.55
C VAL A 18 24.22 11.72 9.11
N SER A 19 24.15 11.91 10.43
CA SER A 19 23.27 12.94 11.01
C SER A 19 24.01 14.24 11.27
N LEU A 20 23.38 15.38 10.96
CA LEU A 20 23.85 16.69 11.42
C LEU A 20 23.87 16.70 12.96
N PRO A 21 25.02 16.99 13.59
CA PRO A 21 25.06 17.21 15.03
C PRO A 21 24.08 18.33 15.42
N PRO A 22 23.25 18.15 16.46
CA PRO A 22 22.28 19.16 16.92
C PRO A 22 22.93 20.54 17.16
N GLU A 23 24.20 20.55 17.59
CA GLU A 23 24.99 21.75 17.85
C GLU A 23 25.35 22.54 16.58
N LEU A 24 25.29 21.92 15.40
CA LEU A 24 25.44 22.60 14.11
C LEU A 24 24.10 23.19 13.61
N ASN A 25 22.96 22.62 13.99
CA ASN A 25 21.63 23.13 13.65
C ASN A 25 21.25 24.39 14.45
N ALA A 26 21.70 24.49 15.70
CA ALA A 26 21.41 25.64 16.59
C ALA A 26 21.90 27.01 16.07
N CYS A 27 22.75 27.03 15.03
CA CYS A 27 23.33 28.25 14.47
C CYS A 27 22.45 28.93 13.39
N LYS A 28 21.35 28.29 12.94
CA LYS A 28 20.47 28.82 11.89
C LYS A 28 19.24 29.58 12.42
N GLN A 29 18.94 29.51 13.71
CA GLN A 29 17.79 30.22 14.30
C GLN A 29 18.24 31.60 14.82
N PRO A 30 17.73 32.73 14.28
CA PRO A 30 17.99 34.06 14.84
C PRO A 30 17.39 34.11 16.24
N THR A 31 18.26 34.02 17.24
CA THR A 31 17.86 33.90 18.63
C THR A 31 17.48 35.28 19.16
N THR A 32 16.20 35.64 19.06
CA THR A 32 15.62 36.76 19.82
C THR A 32 15.52 36.34 21.28
N ILE A 33 16.65 36.35 22.01
CA ILE A 33 16.71 35.90 23.41
C ILE A 33 16.14 37.00 24.32
N ARG A 34 14.90 36.77 24.78
CA ARG A 34 14.35 37.43 25.98
C ARG A 34 14.85 36.65 27.20
N ARG A 35 15.73 37.26 28.00
CA ARG A 35 16.30 36.67 29.21
C ARG A 35 15.24 36.47 30.29
N THR A 36 14.96 35.23 30.68
CA THR A 36 14.42 34.89 32.00
C THR A 36 15.41 33.99 32.72
N ARG A 37 15.83 34.42 33.93
CA ARG A 37 16.74 33.68 34.81
C ARG A 37 15.96 32.64 35.60
N SER A 38 16.29 31.37 35.46
CA SER A 38 16.03 30.36 36.50
C SER A 38 17.20 29.39 36.57
N SER A 39 17.76 29.27 37.77
CA SER A 39 18.92 28.45 38.10
C SER A 39 18.52 27.01 38.35
N SER A 40 19.01 26.09 37.52
CA SER A 40 19.04 24.65 37.81
C SER A 40 20.48 24.14 37.63
N PRO A 41 20.92 23.15 38.41
CA PRO A 41 22.32 22.72 38.45
C PRO A 41 22.71 22.00 37.15
N VAL A 42 23.77 22.51 36.53
CA VAL A 42 24.32 22.03 35.27
C VAL A 42 25.11 20.75 35.52
N VAL A 43 24.60 19.63 35.04
CA VAL A 43 25.38 18.40 34.87
C VAL A 43 26.44 18.68 33.80
N ASP A 44 27.71 18.60 34.18
CA ASP A 44 28.87 18.89 33.33
C ASP A 44 29.06 17.76 32.30
N LYS A 45 28.23 17.78 31.24
CA LYS A 45 28.43 16.92 30.07
C LYS A 45 29.61 17.49 29.29
N GLY A 46 30.72 16.75 29.29
CA GLY A 46 31.98 17.13 28.65
C GLY A 46 31.77 17.74 27.26
N LYS A 47 32.12 19.03 27.12
CA LYS A 47 32.06 19.78 25.87
C LYS A 47 33.07 19.20 24.88
N LYS A 48 32.67 18.22 24.07
CA LYS A 48 33.42 17.90 22.84
C LYS A 48 33.57 19.19 22.04
N SER A 49 34.79 19.54 21.64
CA SER A 49 35.01 20.78 20.92
C SER A 49 34.24 20.77 19.60
N ARG A 50 33.59 21.88 19.24
CA ARG A 50 32.79 22.00 18.01
C ARG A 50 33.57 21.61 16.74
N SER A 51 34.89 21.76 16.78
CA SER A 51 35.79 21.35 15.69
C SER A 51 35.90 19.83 15.54
N SER A 52 35.84 19.05 16.62
CA SER A 52 35.87 17.58 16.53
C SER A 52 34.55 17.01 16.01
N LEU A 53 33.41 17.58 16.42
CA LEU A 53 32.09 17.21 15.91
C LEU A 53 31.95 17.49 14.42
N LYS A 54 32.40 18.66 13.96
CA LYS A 54 32.40 19.00 12.52
C LYS A 54 33.29 18.06 11.70
N LYS A 55 34.49 17.72 12.21
CA LYS A 55 35.39 16.76 11.54
C LYS A 55 34.79 15.36 11.48
N SER A 56 34.14 14.90 12.56
CA SER A 56 33.48 13.58 12.59
C SER A 56 32.32 13.51 11.59
N PHE A 57 31.46 14.54 11.54
CA PHE A 57 30.37 14.63 10.59
C PHE A 57 30.85 14.62 9.14
N GLN A 58 31.89 15.42 8.85
CA GLN A 58 32.52 15.45 7.54
C GLN A 58 33.05 14.08 7.13
N LEU A 59 33.75 13.39 8.03
CA LEU A 59 34.27 12.04 7.78
C LEU A 59 33.13 11.05 7.48
N SER A 60 32.01 11.09 8.21
CA SER A 60 30.85 10.24 7.93
C SER A 60 30.26 10.50 6.54
N CYS A 61 30.07 11.77 6.15
CA CYS A 61 29.60 12.12 4.81
C CYS A 61 30.57 11.64 3.73
N GLU A 62 31.88 11.85 3.92
CA GLU A 62 32.90 11.41 2.98
C GLU A 62 32.93 9.89 2.83
N LEU A 63 32.83 9.13 3.93
CA LEU A 63 32.80 7.67 3.89
C LEU A 63 31.56 7.15 3.17
N PHE A 64 30.39 7.72 3.47
CA PHE A 64 29.14 7.35 2.78
C PHE A 64 29.23 7.62 1.27
N ILE A 65 29.70 8.81 0.88
CA ILE A 65 29.82 9.20 -0.54
C ILE A 65 30.91 8.37 -1.23
N LYS A 66 32.02 8.08 -0.56
CA LYS A 66 33.07 7.19 -1.10
C LYS A 66 32.55 5.80 -1.36
N PHE A 67 31.87 5.22 -0.37
CA PHE A 67 31.24 3.92 -0.52
C PHE A 67 30.20 3.93 -1.63
N SER A 68 29.37 4.98 -1.70
CA SER A 68 28.38 5.15 -2.76
C SER A 68 29.04 5.20 -4.14
N VAL A 69 30.13 5.95 -4.32
CA VAL A 69 30.91 5.97 -5.58
C VAL A 69 31.44 4.58 -5.93
N GLU A 70 32.06 3.88 -4.99
CA GLU A 70 32.61 2.54 -5.22
C GLU A 70 31.51 1.54 -5.59
N HIS A 71 30.39 1.59 -4.88
CA HIS A 71 29.19 0.80 -5.17
C HIS A 71 28.64 1.12 -6.56
N MET A 72 28.56 2.42 -6.88
CA MET A 72 28.01 2.89 -8.13
C MET A 72 28.91 2.66 -9.36
N ARG A 73 30.22 2.46 -9.15
CA ARG A 73 31.14 2.03 -10.21
C ARG A 73 31.03 0.54 -10.50
N ALA A 74 30.68 -0.25 -9.49
CA ALA A 74 30.59 -1.70 -9.62
C ALA A 74 29.33 -2.17 -10.36
N MET A 75 28.26 -1.38 -10.36
CA MET A 75 27.02 -1.66 -11.07
C MET A 75 26.43 -0.37 -11.63
N PRO A 76 25.79 -0.36 -12.82
CA PRO A 76 25.07 0.82 -13.30
C PRO A 76 23.90 1.11 -12.33
N PRO A 77 23.96 2.17 -11.53
CA PRO A 77 23.05 2.35 -10.42
C PRO A 77 22.13 3.52 -10.71
N ASN A 78 20.83 3.28 -10.66
CA ASN A 78 19.93 4.37 -10.31
C ASN A 78 19.67 4.28 -8.80
N TRP A 79 19.57 5.44 -8.17
CA TRP A 79 19.27 5.53 -6.74
C TRP A 79 17.94 4.85 -6.41
N ALA A 80 16.97 4.90 -7.33
CA ALA A 80 15.67 4.27 -7.18
C ALA A 80 15.77 2.76 -6.89
N ALA A 81 16.52 2.00 -7.71
CA ALA A 81 16.73 0.57 -7.49
C ALA A 81 17.49 0.30 -6.20
N PHE A 82 18.46 1.15 -5.84
CA PHE A 82 19.18 1.01 -4.58
C PHE A 82 18.24 1.12 -3.37
N PHE A 83 17.45 2.19 -3.29
CA PHE A 83 16.52 2.41 -2.16
C PHE A 83 15.36 1.40 -2.17
N TYR A 84 14.87 0.99 -3.34
CA TYR A 84 13.89 -0.08 -3.44
C TYR A 84 14.45 -1.41 -2.93
N THR A 85 15.68 -1.78 -3.30
CA THR A 85 16.36 -2.98 -2.82
C THR A 85 16.54 -2.94 -1.30
N ARG A 86 16.95 -1.79 -0.76
CA ARG A 86 16.99 -1.57 0.69
C ARG A 86 15.63 -1.85 1.32
N MET A 87 14.56 -1.26 0.82
CA MET A 87 13.22 -1.42 1.39
C MET A 87 12.74 -2.87 1.34
N GLN A 88 13.03 -3.60 0.26
CA GLN A 88 12.75 -5.04 0.20
C GLN A 88 13.47 -5.81 1.31
N GLN A 89 14.72 -5.45 1.62
CA GLN A 89 15.52 -6.12 2.66
C GLN A 89 15.11 -5.72 4.07
N THR A 90 14.95 -4.42 4.33
CA THR A 90 14.71 -3.89 5.69
C THR A 90 13.24 -3.83 6.05
N GLN A 91 12.33 -3.90 5.08
CA GLN A 91 10.89 -3.83 5.27
C GLN A 91 10.46 -2.57 6.03
N THR A 92 11.21 -1.48 5.83
CA THR A 92 11.00 -0.18 6.50
C THR A 92 11.14 0.95 5.49
N ILE A 93 10.26 1.95 5.59
CA ILE A 93 10.35 3.16 4.76
C ILE A 93 11.21 4.22 5.46
N LEU A 94 12.01 4.95 4.69
CA LEU A 94 12.68 6.15 5.16
C LEU A 94 11.63 7.19 5.52
N GLN A 95 11.65 7.59 6.79
CA GLN A 95 10.76 8.61 7.31
C GLN A 95 11.07 9.96 6.66
N HIS A 96 10.03 10.76 6.41
CA HIS A 96 10.16 12.08 5.80
C HIS A 96 11.20 12.96 6.52
N ASP A 97 11.10 13.07 7.85
CA ASP A 97 12.01 13.87 8.67
C ASP A 97 13.47 13.41 8.53
N TYR A 98 13.67 12.09 8.44
CA TYR A 98 15.00 11.51 8.26
C TYR A 98 15.59 11.90 6.89
N VAL A 99 14.78 11.86 5.83
CA VAL A 99 15.20 12.30 4.49
C VAL A 99 15.54 13.79 4.47
N VAL A 100 14.72 14.63 5.11
CA VAL A 100 14.96 16.07 5.22
C VAL A 100 16.26 16.38 5.96
N ASP A 101 16.51 15.73 7.10
CA ASP A 101 17.75 15.87 7.87
C ASP A 101 18.99 15.48 7.04
N ARG A 102 18.89 14.38 6.28
CA ARG A 102 19.95 13.92 5.39
C ARG A 102 20.19 14.89 4.23
N LEU A 103 19.11 15.38 3.60
CA LEU A 103 19.20 16.42 2.58
C LEU A 103 19.96 17.65 3.10
N GLU A 104 19.63 18.15 4.29
CA GLU A 104 20.34 19.27 4.89
C GLU A 104 21.82 18.98 5.11
N ALA A 105 22.14 17.77 5.58
CA ALA A 105 23.51 17.31 5.78
C ALA A 105 24.31 17.31 4.48
N TYR A 106 23.75 16.76 3.40
CA TYR A 106 24.40 16.71 2.09
C TYR A 106 24.51 18.09 1.44
N HIS A 107 23.55 19.00 1.64
CA HIS A 107 23.67 20.40 1.21
C HIS A 107 24.85 21.10 1.89
N HIS A 108 25.02 20.89 3.19
CA HIS A 108 26.16 21.42 3.94
C HIS A 108 27.48 20.89 3.38
N TYR A 109 27.54 19.58 3.11
CA TYR A 109 28.70 18.93 2.52
C TYR A 109 29.01 19.46 1.11
N GLN A 110 28.00 19.59 0.24
CA GLN A 110 28.16 20.12 -1.11
C GLN A 110 28.72 21.53 -1.08
N GLY A 111 28.20 22.42 -0.21
CA GLY A 111 28.72 23.77 -0.03
C GLY A 111 30.22 23.81 0.32
N TRP A 112 30.69 22.83 1.09
CA TRP A 112 32.11 22.68 1.45
C TRP A 112 32.96 22.16 0.28
N TYR A 113 32.45 21.20 -0.49
CA TYR A 113 33.15 20.57 -1.62
C TYR A 113 33.11 21.35 -2.94
N LYS A 114 32.36 22.46 -3.04
CA LYS A 114 32.32 23.34 -4.23
C LYS A 114 33.71 23.77 -4.78
N THR A 115 34.76 23.62 -3.98
CA THR A 115 36.15 23.98 -4.33
C THR A 115 36.95 22.85 -4.98
N LYS A 116 36.45 21.61 -5.03
CA LYS A 116 37.13 20.46 -5.66
C LYS A 116 36.16 19.74 -6.60
N ASN A 117 36.41 19.82 -7.92
CA ASN A 117 35.67 19.10 -8.95
C ASN A 117 36.03 17.60 -8.91
N THR A 118 35.49 16.89 -7.93
CA THR A 118 35.70 15.44 -7.75
C THR A 118 34.42 14.69 -8.10
N GLU A 119 34.57 13.45 -8.54
CA GLU A 119 33.48 12.50 -8.75
C GLU A 119 32.55 12.35 -7.53
N TYR A 120 33.11 12.45 -6.31
CA TYR A 120 32.33 12.47 -5.06
C TYR A 120 31.33 13.63 -4.99
N ALA A 121 31.69 14.81 -5.53
CA ALA A 121 30.79 15.96 -5.56
C ALA A 121 29.62 15.73 -6.52
N GLN A 122 29.85 15.06 -7.66
CA GLN A 122 28.80 14.70 -8.62
C GLN A 122 27.82 13.69 -8.01
N VAL A 123 28.34 12.68 -7.30
CA VAL A 123 27.52 11.70 -6.58
C VAL A 123 26.68 12.35 -5.48
N ALA A 124 27.26 13.26 -4.70
CA ALA A 124 26.51 13.99 -3.68
C ALA A 124 25.37 14.82 -4.30
N VAL A 125 25.61 15.48 -5.44
CA VAL A 125 24.59 16.24 -6.19
C VAL A 125 23.49 15.32 -6.70
N SER A 126 23.86 14.17 -7.27
CA SER A 126 22.91 13.17 -7.76
C SER A 126 22.01 12.64 -6.64
N LEU A 127 22.58 12.32 -5.47
CA LEU A 127 21.82 11.87 -4.31
C LEU A 127 20.87 12.94 -3.76
N VAL A 128 21.33 14.19 -3.66
CA VAL A 128 20.48 15.32 -3.24
C VAL A 128 19.33 15.52 -4.22
N THR A 129 19.59 15.36 -5.52
CA THR A 129 18.56 15.46 -6.56
C THR A 129 17.56 14.32 -6.44
N PHE A 130 18.04 13.09 -6.18
CA PHE A 130 17.19 11.94 -5.93
C PHE A 130 16.23 12.20 -4.77
N PHE A 131 16.73 12.53 -3.57
CA PHE A 131 15.88 12.75 -2.41
C PHE A 131 14.89 13.91 -2.58
N ARG A 132 15.24 14.95 -3.34
CA ARG A 132 14.31 16.03 -3.67
C ARG A 132 13.13 15.54 -4.52
N ASN A 133 13.41 14.73 -5.52
CA ASN A 133 12.38 14.18 -6.40
C ASN A 133 11.60 13.06 -5.68
N HIS A 134 12.20 12.33 -4.76
CA HIS A 134 11.57 11.15 -4.15
C HIS A 134 11.04 11.42 -2.73
N LEU A 135 10.87 12.68 -2.34
CA LEU A 135 10.55 13.04 -0.95
C LEU A 135 9.25 12.41 -0.43
N GLN A 136 8.27 12.16 -1.32
CA GLN A 136 6.99 11.53 -0.99
C GLN A 136 7.08 10.01 -0.80
N ASP A 137 8.01 9.35 -1.48
CA ASP A 137 8.22 7.90 -1.42
C ASP A 137 9.70 7.59 -1.74
N PRO A 138 10.61 7.82 -0.78
CA PRO A 138 12.06 7.76 -1.00
C PRO A 138 12.57 6.35 -1.31
N ASP A 139 11.79 5.33 -0.97
CA ASP A 139 12.12 3.92 -1.18
C ASP A 139 11.36 3.28 -2.35
N ASN A 140 10.57 4.05 -3.09
CA ASN A 140 9.74 3.54 -4.18
C ASN A 140 8.83 2.38 -3.76
N ALA A 141 8.27 2.45 -2.54
CA ALA A 141 7.43 1.40 -1.99
C ALA A 141 6.05 1.31 -2.67
N LEU A 142 5.58 2.38 -3.33
CA LEU A 142 4.27 2.42 -3.97
C LEU A 142 4.28 2.15 -5.46
N ILE A 143 5.37 2.48 -6.15
CA ILE A 143 5.43 2.43 -7.62
C ILE A 143 5.06 1.03 -8.12
N ALA A 144 4.29 0.97 -9.21
CA ALA A 144 3.74 -0.25 -9.79
C ALA A 144 2.63 -0.94 -8.98
N LEU A 145 2.32 -0.48 -7.77
CA LEU A 145 1.24 -1.05 -6.96
C LEU A 145 -0.12 -0.51 -7.39
N LYS A 146 -1.15 -1.34 -7.25
CA LYS A 146 -2.53 -0.97 -7.55
C LYS A 146 -3.09 -0.14 -6.39
N PRO A 147 -3.67 1.04 -6.63
CA PRO A 147 -4.33 1.81 -5.58
C PRO A 147 -5.63 1.15 -5.13
N ASN A 148 -5.94 1.29 -3.84
CA ASN A 148 -7.24 0.95 -3.27
C ASN A 148 -8.32 1.84 -3.88
N THR A 149 -9.13 1.23 -4.74
CA THR A 149 -10.12 1.95 -5.55
C THR A 149 -11.22 2.57 -4.70
N GLU A 150 -11.62 1.94 -3.59
CA GLU A 150 -12.69 2.46 -2.72
C GLU A 150 -12.25 3.75 -2.03
N LEU A 151 -11.07 3.75 -1.42
CA LEU A 151 -10.51 4.93 -0.77
C LEU A 151 -10.24 6.04 -1.79
N PHE A 152 -9.71 5.68 -2.96
CA PHE A 152 -9.44 6.65 -4.01
C PHE A 152 -10.73 7.33 -4.49
N LEU A 153 -11.80 6.56 -4.74
CA LEU A 153 -13.10 7.10 -5.14
C LEU A 153 -13.70 7.97 -4.03
N GLU A 154 -13.64 7.54 -2.78
CA GLU A 154 -14.14 8.32 -1.64
C GLU A 154 -13.46 9.70 -1.53
N HIS A 155 -12.14 9.75 -1.68
CA HIS A 155 -11.40 11.01 -1.68
C HIS A 155 -11.76 11.89 -2.88
N TYR A 156 -11.87 11.29 -4.07
CA TYR A 156 -12.21 12.04 -5.29
C TYR A 156 -13.64 12.62 -5.23
N GLU A 157 -14.59 11.87 -4.69
CA GLU A 157 -15.97 12.34 -4.49
C GLU A 157 -16.04 13.50 -3.47
N ARG A 158 -15.31 13.42 -2.36
CA ARG A 158 -15.24 14.50 -1.36
C ARG A 158 -14.65 15.79 -1.94
N SER A 159 -13.62 15.69 -2.78
CA SER A 159 -13.04 16.85 -3.44
C SER A 159 -14.01 17.49 -4.45
N ALA A 160 -14.86 16.69 -5.10
CA ALA A 160 -15.84 17.17 -6.08
C ALA A 160 -17.00 17.97 -5.47
N ASP A 161 -17.36 17.74 -4.20
CA ASP A 161 -18.44 18.45 -3.50
C ASP A 161 -18.09 19.90 -3.10
N GLY A 162 -16.83 20.32 -3.23
CA GLY A 162 -16.37 21.70 -2.96
C GLY A 162 -16.05 22.53 -4.21
N LYS A 163 -15.47 21.92 -5.24
CA LYS A 163 -15.26 22.49 -6.58
C LYS A 163 -15.29 21.33 -7.58
N LYS A 164 -16.09 21.44 -8.64
CA LYS A 164 -16.21 20.41 -9.68
C LYS A 164 -14.85 20.05 -10.29
N TYR A 165 -14.20 19.00 -9.82
CA TYR A 165 -13.36 18.19 -10.69
C TYR A 165 -14.32 17.44 -11.63
N ARG A 166 -14.45 17.94 -12.85
CA ARG A 166 -15.09 17.18 -13.92
C ARG A 166 -14.05 16.17 -14.39
N LEU A 167 -14.32 14.88 -14.15
CA LEU A 167 -13.73 13.83 -15.00
C LEU A 167 -13.94 14.26 -16.48
N PRO A 168 -12.95 14.05 -17.37
CA PRO A 168 -13.08 14.44 -18.77
C PRO A 168 -14.40 13.90 -19.34
N HIS A 169 -15.34 14.80 -19.59
CA HIS A 169 -16.65 14.48 -20.14
C HIS A 169 -16.46 14.23 -21.64
N ASP A 170 -16.55 12.97 -22.05
CA ASP A 170 -17.24 12.50 -23.26
C ASP A 170 -17.38 10.98 -23.25
N VAL A 171 -18.00 10.46 -22.18
CA VAL A 171 -18.49 9.07 -22.19
C VAL A 171 -19.92 9.08 -21.68
N GLU A 172 -20.85 8.88 -22.60
CA GLU A 172 -22.18 8.43 -22.23
C GLU A 172 -22.05 7.09 -21.48
N PRO A 173 -22.71 6.90 -20.33
CA PRO A 173 -22.76 5.60 -19.71
C PRO A 173 -23.58 4.68 -20.61
N VAL A 174 -22.92 3.82 -21.36
CA VAL A 174 -23.56 2.68 -22.00
C VAL A 174 -23.99 1.74 -20.89
N HIS A 175 -25.29 1.76 -20.60
CA HIS A 175 -25.96 0.73 -19.83
C HIS A 175 -25.94 -0.56 -20.64
N GLU A 176 -25.00 -1.47 -20.37
CA GLU A 176 -25.18 -2.89 -20.68
C GLU A 176 -24.88 -3.75 -19.45
N PHE A 177 -25.99 -4.25 -18.90
CA PHE A 177 -26.19 -5.41 -18.05
C PHE A 177 -24.97 -6.30 -17.77
N ILE A 178 -24.54 -6.28 -16.50
CA ILE A 178 -24.21 -7.51 -15.78
C ILE A 178 -25.14 -7.54 -14.57
N ALA A 179 -26.14 -8.41 -14.61
CA ALA A 179 -26.90 -8.77 -13.43
C ALA A 179 -25.95 -9.53 -12.49
N LEU A 180 -25.33 -8.81 -11.56
CA LEU A 180 -24.79 -9.40 -10.35
C LEU A 180 -25.98 -9.66 -9.40
N PRO A 181 -26.05 -10.84 -8.74
CA PRO A 181 -27.06 -11.08 -7.73
C PRO A 181 -26.85 -10.11 -6.56
N GLU A 182 -27.98 -9.66 -6.03
CA GLU A 182 -28.14 -8.53 -5.14
C GLU A 182 -27.29 -8.63 -3.87
N ILE A 183 -26.27 -7.77 -3.77
CA ILE A 183 -25.83 -7.26 -2.46
C ILE A 183 -26.58 -5.96 -2.25
N SER A 184 -27.74 -6.07 -1.60
CA SER A 184 -28.53 -4.96 -1.11
C SER A 184 -27.72 -4.15 -0.10
N ASN A 185 -27.29 -2.96 -0.49
CA ASN A 185 -27.38 -1.69 0.26
C ASN A 185 -26.45 -0.63 -0.33
N ASN A 186 -26.74 -0.13 -1.53
CA ASN A 186 -26.20 1.16 -1.99
C ASN A 186 -26.98 1.83 -3.15
N THR A 187 -28.28 1.55 -3.29
CA THR A 187 -29.11 2.09 -4.37
C THR A 187 -29.62 3.54 -4.14
N SER A 188 -29.31 4.15 -2.98
CA SER A 188 -29.73 5.52 -2.63
C SER A 188 -28.87 6.63 -3.26
N LEU A 189 -27.59 6.36 -3.54
CA LEU A 189 -26.63 7.36 -4.06
C LEU A 189 -26.80 7.61 -5.56
N VAL A 190 -27.06 6.55 -6.35
CA VAL A 190 -27.22 6.65 -7.81
C VAL A 190 -28.53 7.36 -8.20
N ALA A 191 -29.58 7.27 -7.37
CA ALA A 191 -30.86 7.93 -7.62
C ALA A 191 -30.80 9.46 -7.37
N LYS A 192 -29.97 9.93 -6.43
CA LYS A 192 -29.80 11.37 -6.15
C LYS A 192 -28.99 12.12 -7.22
N LEU A 193 -28.23 11.41 -8.05
CA LEU A 193 -27.47 11.97 -9.18
C LEU A 193 -28.34 12.29 -10.41
N LYS A 194 -29.57 11.77 -10.51
CA LYS A 194 -30.43 11.97 -11.70
C LYS A 194 -31.23 13.29 -11.71
N THR A 195 -31.47 13.94 -10.57
CA THR A 195 -32.40 15.09 -10.49
C THR A 195 -31.74 16.47 -10.58
N ARG A 196 -30.42 16.59 -10.74
CA ARG A 196 -29.72 17.91 -10.74
C ARG A 196 -29.02 18.28 -12.05
N LYS A 197 -29.46 17.74 -13.18
CA LYS A 197 -28.90 18.04 -14.52
C LYS A 197 -29.75 19.07 -15.28
N ARG A 198 -29.95 20.28 -14.75
CA ARG A 198 -30.33 21.46 -15.56
C ARG A 198 -29.83 22.76 -14.91
N ARG A 199 -28.75 23.30 -15.48
CA ARG A 199 -28.16 24.65 -15.38
C ARG A 199 -26.71 24.62 -14.89
N SER A 200 -25.78 24.68 -15.85
CA SER A 200 -24.52 25.42 -15.72
C SER A 200 -23.77 25.34 -17.04
N THR A 201 -24.07 26.28 -17.91
CA THR A 201 -23.23 26.75 -19.01
C THR A 201 -22.42 27.94 -18.49
N ARG A 202 -21.09 27.82 -18.44
CA ARG A 202 -20.03 28.86 -18.51
C ARG A 202 -18.89 28.62 -17.52
N GLY A 203 -17.67 28.71 -18.05
CA GLY A 203 -16.41 28.92 -17.32
C GLY A 203 -15.69 27.64 -16.94
N SER A 204 -14.92 27.05 -17.87
CA SER A 204 -13.90 26.07 -17.52
C SER A 204 -12.75 26.82 -16.85
N ALA A 205 -12.65 26.71 -15.52
CA ALA A 205 -11.39 26.97 -14.85
C ALA A 205 -10.49 25.76 -15.16
N GLU A 206 -9.53 25.94 -16.07
CA GLU A 206 -8.39 25.03 -16.17
C GLU A 206 -7.75 24.99 -14.79
N SER A 207 -7.84 23.84 -14.12
CA SER A 207 -7.08 23.62 -12.90
C SER A 207 -5.63 23.45 -13.35
N ASP A 208 -4.77 24.43 -13.06
CA ASP A 208 -3.33 24.34 -13.17
C ASP A 208 -2.78 23.25 -12.22
N THR A 209 -3.02 21.99 -12.54
CA THR A 209 -2.32 20.88 -11.90
C THR A 209 -0.93 20.81 -12.50
N HIS A 210 0.01 21.54 -11.90
CA HIS A 210 1.41 21.43 -12.24
C HIS A 210 2.00 20.17 -11.61
N TYR A 211 2.22 19.15 -12.43
CA TYR A 211 2.99 17.97 -12.05
C TYR A 211 4.46 18.36 -11.90
N MET A 212 5.11 17.90 -10.83
CA MET A 212 6.54 18.08 -10.62
C MET A 212 7.27 16.75 -10.79
N VAL A 213 8.51 16.81 -11.29
CA VAL A 213 9.38 15.62 -11.34
C VAL A 213 9.51 15.04 -9.94
N GLY A 214 9.20 13.76 -9.82
CA GLY A 214 9.24 13.04 -8.56
C GLY A 214 7.88 12.85 -7.88
N ASP A 215 6.84 13.59 -8.28
CA ASP A 215 5.50 13.41 -7.73
C ASP A 215 4.99 11.99 -7.94
N ILE A 216 4.27 11.47 -6.94
CA ILE A 216 3.48 10.25 -7.07
C ILE A 216 2.16 10.58 -7.73
N VAL A 217 1.85 9.86 -8.79
CA VAL A 217 0.59 9.98 -9.54
C VAL A 217 -0.07 8.61 -9.67
N ILE A 218 -1.36 8.61 -9.97
CA ILE A 218 -2.10 7.40 -10.32
C ILE A 218 -2.31 7.40 -11.83
N LEU A 219 -1.87 6.33 -12.49
CA LEU A 219 -2.06 6.12 -13.91
C LEU A 219 -3.24 5.22 -14.18
N SER A 220 -3.94 5.48 -15.28
CA SER A 220 -4.95 4.59 -15.85
C SER A 220 -4.49 4.12 -17.22
N LYS A 221 -3.96 2.89 -17.32
CA LYS A 221 -3.45 2.33 -18.61
C LYS A 221 -4.56 1.96 -19.61
N GLN A 222 -5.81 2.05 -19.17
CA GLN A 222 -7.01 1.92 -19.99
C GLN A 222 -7.88 3.13 -19.70
N PRO A 223 -8.93 3.40 -20.50
CA PRO A 223 -9.84 4.46 -20.15
C PRO A 223 -10.41 4.26 -18.74
N ILE A 224 -10.57 5.35 -17.98
CA ILE A 224 -10.82 5.39 -16.52
C ILE A 224 -11.97 4.47 -16.05
N TRP A 225 -12.90 4.11 -16.93
CA TRP A 225 -14.01 3.19 -16.65
C TRP A 225 -13.62 1.71 -16.49
N LYS A 226 -12.35 1.34 -16.69
CA LYS A 226 -11.84 -0.03 -16.37
C LYS A 226 -10.94 0.01 -15.12
N PRO A 227 -11.48 -0.27 -13.92
CA PRO A 227 -10.77 -0.12 -12.64
C PRO A 227 -9.55 -1.05 -12.46
N HIS A 228 -9.41 -2.07 -13.30
CA HIS A 228 -8.27 -3.00 -13.27
C HIS A 228 -6.96 -2.43 -13.86
N ALA A 229 -6.97 -1.20 -14.37
CA ALA A 229 -5.80 -0.59 -15.01
C ALA A 229 -5.14 0.54 -14.21
N LEU A 230 -5.52 0.71 -12.93
CA LEU A 230 -4.93 1.74 -12.06
C LEU A 230 -3.62 1.28 -11.44
N MET A 231 -2.61 2.16 -11.41
CA MET A 231 -1.36 1.92 -10.68
C MET A 231 -0.71 3.22 -10.22
N PHE A 232 0.06 3.16 -9.14
CA PHE A 232 0.96 4.25 -8.76
C PHE A 232 2.16 4.32 -9.70
N ALA A 233 2.54 5.54 -10.06
CA ALA A 233 3.71 5.84 -10.85
C ALA A 233 4.37 7.12 -10.37
N ARG A 234 5.62 7.33 -10.80
CA ARG A 234 6.37 8.55 -10.49
C ARG A 234 6.54 9.40 -11.73
N VAL A 235 6.36 10.71 -11.60
CA VAL A 235 6.67 11.66 -12.69
C VAL A 235 8.18 11.69 -12.93
N ALA A 236 8.61 11.31 -14.12
CA ALA A 236 10.00 11.31 -14.55
C ALA A 236 10.40 12.66 -15.15
N ASP A 237 9.54 13.21 -16.01
CA ASP A 237 9.75 14.46 -16.75
C ASP A 237 8.40 15.01 -17.24
N VAL A 238 8.34 16.33 -17.46
CA VAL A 238 7.16 17.04 -17.96
C VAL A 238 7.55 17.78 -19.24
N PRO A 239 7.65 17.03 -20.37
CA PRO A 239 8.29 17.56 -21.56
C PRO A 239 7.48 18.66 -22.26
N ASP A 240 6.14 18.56 -22.35
CA ASP A 240 5.25 19.51 -23.07
C ASP A 240 3.75 19.26 -22.72
N ASP A 241 2.81 19.95 -23.39
CA ASP A 241 1.34 19.86 -23.21
C ASP A 241 0.70 18.51 -23.60
N GLU A 242 1.43 17.62 -24.30
CA GLU A 242 0.87 16.35 -24.81
C GLU A 242 0.73 15.25 -23.73
N GLY A 243 1.51 15.34 -22.65
CA GLY A 243 1.56 14.31 -21.64
C GLY A 243 2.74 14.46 -20.68
N ILE A 244 2.83 13.55 -19.72
CA ILE A 244 3.97 13.46 -18.80
C ILE A 244 4.71 12.14 -18.99
N ARG A 245 6.03 12.14 -18.76
CA ARG A 245 6.80 10.89 -18.69
C ARG A 245 6.74 10.37 -17.27
N VAL A 246 6.51 9.07 -17.13
CA VAL A 246 6.33 8.43 -15.83
C VAL A 246 7.11 7.13 -15.73
N TYR A 247 7.60 6.84 -14.53
CA TYR A 247 8.15 5.53 -14.16
C TYR A 247 7.05 4.65 -13.59
N CYS A 248 6.82 3.51 -14.22
CA CYS A 248 5.86 2.49 -13.77
C CYS A 248 6.52 1.30 -13.09
N ASN A 249 7.84 1.34 -12.89
CA ASN A 249 8.57 0.30 -12.18
C ASN A 249 9.37 0.93 -11.02
N PRO A 250 9.47 0.26 -9.85
CA PRO A 250 10.15 0.84 -8.68
C PRO A 250 11.64 1.10 -8.87
N ALA A 251 12.26 0.42 -9.83
CA ALA A 251 13.65 0.60 -10.17
C ALA A 251 13.87 1.82 -11.08
N GLU A 252 12.84 2.46 -11.62
CA GLU A 252 12.93 3.64 -12.51
C GLU A 252 13.91 3.48 -13.68
N THR A 253 13.96 2.30 -14.28
CA THR A 253 14.85 2.02 -15.41
C THR A 253 14.28 2.47 -16.74
N GLU A 254 12.95 2.53 -16.86
CA GLU A 254 12.23 2.79 -18.10
C GLU A 254 11.07 3.74 -17.82
N SER A 255 10.95 4.80 -18.63
CA SER A 255 9.83 5.75 -18.55
C SER A 255 8.94 5.63 -19.78
N GLU A 256 7.63 5.81 -19.57
CA GLU A 256 6.61 5.85 -20.63
C GLU A 256 6.00 7.26 -20.70
N LEU A 257 5.70 7.75 -21.91
CA LEU A 257 4.96 9.00 -22.11
C LEU A 257 3.46 8.69 -22.02
N VAL A 258 2.78 9.33 -21.07
CA VAL A 258 1.38 9.07 -20.77
C VAL A 258 0.56 10.36 -20.97
N PRO A 259 -0.57 10.31 -21.71
CA PRO A 259 -1.45 11.47 -21.87
C PRO A 259 -1.99 11.96 -20.53
N LEU A 260 -2.13 13.28 -20.36
CA LEU A 260 -2.66 13.89 -19.13
C LEU A 260 -4.06 13.37 -18.75
N SER A 261 -4.86 12.96 -19.73
CA SER A 261 -6.19 12.35 -19.51
C SER A 261 -6.16 11.00 -18.79
N GLN A 262 -4.99 10.36 -18.71
CA GLN A 262 -4.76 9.07 -18.03
C GLN A 262 -4.04 9.23 -16.68
N VAL A 263 -3.74 10.46 -16.28
CA VAL A 263 -2.97 10.75 -15.06
C VAL A 263 -3.86 11.43 -14.05
N VAL A 264 -3.91 10.92 -12.84
CA VAL A 264 -4.57 11.57 -11.71
C VAL A 264 -3.53 11.97 -10.68
N ALA A 265 -3.49 13.26 -10.37
CA ALA A 265 -2.66 13.79 -9.30
C ALA A 265 -3.11 13.25 -7.95
N LEU A 266 -2.16 12.96 -7.08
CA LEU A 266 -2.47 12.53 -5.72
C LEU A 266 -3.03 13.70 -4.92
N HIS A 267 -4.14 13.48 -4.21
CA HIS A 267 -4.70 14.50 -3.33
C HIS A 267 -3.73 14.80 -2.16
N PRO A 268 -3.57 16.05 -1.71
CA PRO A 268 -2.65 16.41 -0.61
C PRO A 268 -2.83 15.57 0.66
N ASP A 269 -4.08 15.32 1.09
CA ASP A 269 -4.37 14.46 2.25
C ASP A 269 -3.83 13.02 2.09
N ILE A 270 -3.83 12.50 0.86
CA ILE A 270 -3.28 11.18 0.56
C ILE A 270 -1.75 11.25 0.55
N ALA A 271 -1.17 12.34 0.03
CA ALA A 271 0.27 12.58 0.07
C ALA A 271 0.82 12.64 1.51
N GLU A 272 0.11 13.28 2.43
CA GLU A 272 0.46 13.29 3.86
C GLU A 272 0.45 11.88 4.47
N SER A 273 -0.50 11.04 4.03
CA SER A 273 -0.63 9.65 4.46
C SER A 273 0.53 8.75 4.01
N LEU A 274 1.37 9.20 3.07
CA LEU A 274 2.54 8.44 2.60
C LEU A 274 3.70 8.44 3.61
N SER A 275 3.62 9.24 4.68
CA SER A 275 4.63 9.27 5.74
C SER A 275 4.64 8.02 6.63
N GLU A 276 3.54 7.25 6.66
CA GLU A 276 3.38 6.10 7.54
C GLU A 276 3.10 4.80 6.77
N ILE A 277 3.83 3.73 7.08
CA ILE A 277 3.67 2.40 6.44
C ILE A 277 2.23 1.89 6.53
N LYS A 278 1.57 2.03 7.68
CA LYS A 278 0.19 1.57 7.89
C LYS A 278 -0.81 2.31 7.02
N SER A 279 -0.54 3.59 6.75
CA SER A 279 -1.39 4.44 5.95
C SER A 279 -1.16 4.15 4.46
N MET A 280 0.10 3.99 4.04
CA MET A 280 0.46 3.50 2.70
C MET A 280 -0.17 2.14 2.38
N GLN A 281 -0.12 1.19 3.33
CA GLN A 281 -0.70 -0.14 3.14
C GLN A 281 -2.21 -0.07 2.84
N LYS A 282 -2.94 0.85 3.46
CA LYS A 282 -4.38 1.03 3.18
C LYS A 282 -4.64 1.56 1.77
N LEU A 283 -3.71 2.35 1.23
CA LEU A 283 -3.83 2.99 -0.08
C LEU A 283 -3.58 2.02 -1.24
N VAL A 284 -3.10 0.81 -0.98
CA VAL A 284 -2.82 -0.20 -2.01
C VAL A 284 -3.80 -1.36 -1.89
N CYS A 285 -4.11 -1.99 -3.02
CA CYS A 285 -4.72 -3.32 -3.02
C CYS A 285 -3.60 -4.35 -2.88
N ASP A 286 -3.54 -5.08 -1.76
CA ASP A 286 -2.56 -6.13 -1.57
C ASP A 286 -3.06 -7.45 -2.20
N PRO A 287 -2.36 -8.04 -3.18
CA PRO A 287 -2.73 -9.33 -3.75
C PRO A 287 -2.77 -10.48 -2.73
N LEU A 288 -2.15 -10.32 -1.55
CA LEU A 288 -2.27 -11.29 -0.46
C LEU A 288 -3.69 -11.35 0.11
N ASP A 289 -4.44 -10.25 0.08
CA ASP A 289 -5.85 -10.23 0.50
C ASP A 289 -6.71 -11.04 -0.48
N ASP A 290 -6.48 -10.88 -1.79
CA ASP A 290 -7.15 -11.66 -2.84
C ASP A 290 -6.85 -13.16 -2.70
N PHE A 291 -5.58 -13.50 -2.43
CA PHE A 291 -5.18 -14.88 -2.15
C PHE A 291 -5.92 -15.44 -0.92
N PHE A 292 -5.96 -14.69 0.18
CA PHE A 292 -6.65 -15.12 1.40
C PHE A 292 -8.14 -15.35 1.18
N ASN A 293 -8.80 -14.45 0.45
CA ASN A 293 -10.21 -14.58 0.10
C ASN A 293 -10.46 -15.82 -0.78
N ASN A 294 -9.60 -16.06 -1.77
CA ASN A 294 -9.67 -17.25 -2.61
C ASN A 294 -9.48 -18.54 -1.79
N LEU A 295 -8.46 -18.59 -0.93
CA LEU A 295 -8.21 -19.75 -0.07
C LEU A 295 -9.39 -20.02 0.89
N THR A 296 -9.99 -18.96 1.44
CA THR A 296 -11.19 -19.06 2.28
C THR A 296 -12.38 -19.63 1.51
N GLU A 297 -12.59 -19.22 0.26
CA GLU A 297 -13.65 -19.76 -0.60
C GLU A 297 -13.39 -21.22 -0.95
N GLN A 298 -12.16 -21.63 -1.21
CA GLN A 298 -11.81 -23.04 -1.44
C GLN A 298 -12.06 -23.91 -0.20
N VAL A 299 -11.76 -23.40 1.00
CA VAL A 299 -12.09 -24.09 2.26
C VAL A 299 -13.61 -24.27 2.41
N LYS A 300 -14.38 -23.25 2.05
CA LYS A 300 -15.84 -23.29 2.05
C LYS A 300 -16.37 -24.31 1.05
N GLU A 301 -15.88 -24.32 -0.18
CA GLU A 301 -16.25 -25.30 -1.22
C GLU A 301 -15.94 -26.74 -0.77
N ARG A 302 -14.74 -26.99 -0.25
CA ARG A 302 -14.34 -28.30 0.29
C ARG A 302 -15.22 -28.73 1.45
N THR A 303 -15.62 -27.80 2.32
CA THR A 303 -16.54 -28.07 3.42
C THR A 303 -17.93 -28.43 2.93
N ASN A 304 -18.45 -27.73 1.92
CA ASN A 304 -19.74 -28.06 1.33
C ASN A 304 -19.69 -29.43 0.63
N ALA A 305 -18.63 -29.72 -0.14
CA ALA A 305 -18.45 -31.01 -0.80
C ALA A 305 -18.35 -32.17 0.21
N PHE A 306 -17.67 -31.97 1.34
CA PHE A 306 -17.62 -32.94 2.43
C PHE A 306 -19.01 -33.20 3.01
N LEU A 307 -19.81 -32.15 3.26
CA LEU A 307 -21.18 -32.28 3.74
C LEU A 307 -22.08 -33.04 2.74
N GLU A 308 -21.98 -32.71 1.46
CA GLU A 308 -22.70 -33.40 0.38
C GLU A 308 -22.32 -34.88 0.29
N ALA A 309 -21.05 -35.23 0.47
CA ALA A 309 -20.59 -36.62 0.53
C ALA A 309 -21.18 -37.38 1.74
N MET A 310 -21.51 -36.69 2.83
CA MET A 310 -22.27 -37.24 3.96
C MET A 310 -23.79 -37.26 3.73
N GLY A 311 -24.24 -36.87 2.52
CA GLY A 311 -25.63 -36.75 2.11
C GLY A 311 -26.37 -35.59 2.79
N ILE A 312 -25.66 -34.54 3.21
CA ILE A 312 -26.29 -33.30 3.70
C ILE A 312 -26.50 -32.40 2.48
N ASP A 313 -27.76 -32.05 2.20
CA ASP A 313 -28.12 -31.14 1.11
C ASP A 313 -27.83 -29.68 1.51
N THR A 314 -26.59 -29.25 1.24
CA THR A 314 -26.08 -27.89 1.52
C THR A 314 -26.83 -26.83 0.73
N ALA A 315 -27.20 -27.12 -0.53
CA ALA A 315 -27.94 -26.22 -1.40
C ALA A 315 -29.37 -26.01 -0.89
N GLY A 316 -30.06 -27.10 -0.52
CA GLY A 316 -31.39 -27.03 0.09
C GLY A 316 -31.38 -26.27 1.43
N LEU A 317 -30.38 -26.51 2.29
CA LEU A 317 -30.20 -25.75 3.52
C LEU A 317 -29.97 -24.26 3.25
N GLN A 318 -29.17 -23.92 2.25
CA GLN A 318 -28.89 -22.54 1.92
C GLN A 318 -30.13 -21.82 1.36
N ASP A 319 -30.94 -22.47 0.50
CA ASP A 319 -32.25 -21.93 0.04
C ASP A 319 -33.20 -21.69 1.22
N ILE A 320 -33.28 -22.62 2.17
CA ILE A 320 -34.10 -22.44 3.39
C ILE A 320 -33.62 -21.19 4.17
N LEU A 321 -32.30 -21.02 4.32
CA LEU A 321 -31.71 -19.92 5.08
C LEU A 321 -31.87 -18.56 4.38
N GLU A 322 -31.66 -18.50 3.08
CA GLU A 322 -31.82 -17.28 2.28
C GLU A 322 -33.28 -16.80 2.33
N ARG A 323 -34.25 -17.70 2.10
CA ARG A 323 -35.69 -17.40 2.25
C ARG A 323 -36.04 -16.93 3.66
N HIS A 324 -35.39 -17.47 4.69
CA HIS A 324 -35.60 -17.05 6.08
C HIS A 324 -34.97 -15.68 6.37
N SER A 325 -33.83 -15.33 5.74
CA SER A 325 -33.17 -14.03 5.93
C SER A 325 -33.83 -12.87 5.17
N GLU A 326 -34.29 -13.11 3.94
CA GLU A 326 -34.94 -12.09 3.10
C GLU A 326 -36.31 -11.68 3.63
N GLN A 327 -37.02 -12.61 4.29
CA GLN A 327 -38.32 -12.35 4.91
C GLN A 327 -38.20 -11.86 6.36
N ALA A 328 -37.33 -10.87 6.59
CA ALA A 328 -36.99 -10.33 7.91
C ALA A 328 -38.20 -9.96 8.79
N GLU A 329 -39.36 -9.63 8.19
CA GLU A 329 -40.59 -9.30 8.92
C GLU A 329 -41.47 -10.50 9.28
N LYS A 330 -41.28 -11.69 8.70
CA LYS A 330 -42.17 -12.85 8.93
C LYS A 330 -41.52 -14.20 9.18
N LYS A 331 -40.18 -14.36 9.08
CA LYS A 331 -39.42 -15.59 9.44
C LYS A 331 -40.23 -16.89 9.20
N LYS A 332 -40.73 -17.09 7.98
CA LYS A 332 -41.62 -18.22 7.67
C LYS A 332 -40.81 -19.42 7.23
N LEU A 333 -40.73 -20.43 8.09
CA LEU A 333 -40.36 -21.79 7.69
C LEU A 333 -41.60 -22.52 7.17
N TYR A 334 -41.47 -23.32 6.13
CA TYR A 334 -42.56 -24.14 5.62
C TYR A 334 -42.50 -25.55 6.21
N MET A 335 -43.67 -26.19 6.40
CA MET A 335 -43.73 -27.58 6.89
C MET A 335 -42.96 -28.56 6.00
N LYS A 336 -42.79 -28.25 4.70
CA LYS A 336 -41.99 -29.05 3.76
C LYS A 336 -40.48 -29.01 4.04
N ASP A 337 -40.00 -28.00 4.76
CA ASP A 337 -38.58 -27.81 5.08
C ASP A 337 -38.17 -28.64 6.31
N LEU A 338 -39.14 -28.98 7.18
CA LEU A 338 -38.92 -29.67 8.45
C LEU A 338 -38.21 -31.04 8.31
N PRO A 339 -38.57 -31.93 7.35
CA PRO A 339 -37.87 -33.20 7.18
C PRO A 339 -36.39 -33.02 6.84
N ILE A 340 -36.05 -32.01 6.04
CA ILE A 340 -34.66 -31.70 5.65
C ILE A 340 -33.90 -31.21 6.89
N LEU A 341 -34.46 -30.27 7.65
CA LEU A 341 -33.84 -29.72 8.86
C LEU A 341 -33.61 -30.80 9.92
N VAL A 342 -34.59 -31.68 10.17
CA VAL A 342 -34.46 -32.79 11.12
C VAL A 342 -33.36 -33.75 10.68
N SER A 343 -33.36 -34.17 9.41
CA SER A 343 -32.34 -35.09 8.88
C SER A 343 -30.93 -34.47 8.96
N CYS A 344 -30.78 -33.19 8.63
CA CYS A 344 -29.52 -32.48 8.73
C CYS A 344 -29.07 -32.35 10.19
N ASN A 345 -29.97 -31.98 11.11
CA ASN A 345 -29.66 -31.84 12.54
C ASN A 345 -29.15 -33.16 13.13
N GLU A 346 -29.76 -34.29 12.81
CA GLU A 346 -29.26 -35.60 13.26
C GLU A 346 -27.83 -35.89 12.78
N LYS A 347 -27.51 -35.53 11.53
CA LYS A 347 -26.15 -35.70 10.98
C LYS A 347 -25.16 -34.73 11.64
N PHE A 348 -25.55 -33.48 11.87
CA PHE A 348 -24.72 -32.49 12.57
C PHE A 348 -24.48 -32.87 14.04
N LYS A 349 -25.45 -33.46 14.74
CA LYS A 349 -25.25 -34.02 16.08
C LYS A 349 -24.20 -35.11 16.09
N LYS A 350 -24.27 -36.05 15.13
CA LYS A 350 -23.23 -37.09 14.97
C LYS A 350 -21.85 -36.51 14.70
N LEU A 351 -21.76 -35.47 13.87
CA LEU A 351 -20.51 -34.75 13.58
C LEU A 351 -19.97 -34.00 14.81
N LYS A 352 -20.85 -33.53 15.70
CA LYS A 352 -20.46 -32.85 16.95
C LYS A 352 -19.94 -33.84 17.99
N GLU A 353 -20.54 -35.03 18.05
CA GLU A 353 -20.12 -36.13 18.92
C GLU A 353 -18.81 -36.77 18.44
N ASN A 354 -18.66 -36.92 17.12
CA ASN A 354 -17.46 -37.46 16.47
C ASN A 354 -16.92 -36.44 15.44
N PRO A 355 -16.12 -35.45 15.89
CA PRO A 355 -15.54 -34.46 15.00
C PRO A 355 -14.73 -35.13 13.88
N PRO A 356 -14.88 -34.69 12.61
CA PRO A 356 -14.20 -35.31 11.48
C PRO A 356 -12.73 -34.82 11.41
N THR A 357 -11.89 -35.34 12.30
CA THR A 357 -10.49 -34.92 12.46
C THR A 357 -9.70 -35.05 11.16
N GLU A 358 -9.84 -36.17 10.45
CA GLU A 358 -9.15 -36.41 9.17
C GLU A 358 -9.47 -35.34 8.13
N PHE A 359 -10.73 -34.89 8.07
CA PHE A 359 -11.15 -33.82 7.16
C PHE A 359 -10.52 -32.47 7.56
N TYR A 360 -10.49 -32.14 8.85
CA TYR A 360 -9.85 -30.91 9.32
C TYR A 360 -8.33 -30.90 9.07
N GLU A 361 -7.66 -32.02 9.29
CA GLU A 361 -6.23 -32.20 8.99
C GLU A 361 -5.96 -32.09 7.48
N ALA A 362 -6.84 -32.64 6.64
CA ALA A 362 -6.74 -32.51 5.19
C ALA A 362 -6.88 -31.05 4.72
N ILE A 363 -7.80 -30.28 5.31
CA ILE A 363 -7.93 -28.84 5.03
C ILE A 363 -6.67 -28.09 5.43
N GLU A 364 -6.16 -28.35 6.64
CA GLU A 364 -4.98 -27.65 7.14
C GLU A 364 -3.74 -27.96 6.28
N THR A 365 -3.56 -29.24 5.91
CA THR A 365 -2.48 -29.69 5.01
C THR A 365 -2.57 -29.00 3.65
N TYR A 366 -3.77 -28.90 3.09
CA TYR A 366 -4.01 -28.22 1.81
C TYR A 366 -3.66 -26.73 1.88
N CYS A 367 -4.13 -26.03 2.90
CA CYS A 367 -3.90 -24.59 3.05
C CYS A 367 -2.43 -24.27 3.33
N ASN A 368 -1.77 -25.08 4.16
CA ASN A 368 -0.33 -24.93 4.43
C ASN A 368 0.51 -25.16 3.17
N ALA A 369 0.15 -26.14 2.33
CA ALA A 369 0.82 -26.35 1.05
C ALA A 369 0.66 -25.14 0.10
N ALA A 370 -0.54 -24.54 0.04
CA ALA A 370 -0.79 -23.34 -0.75
C ALA A 370 -0.02 -22.12 -0.21
N LEU A 371 0.07 -21.95 1.11
CA LEU A 371 0.88 -20.90 1.75
C LEU A 371 2.38 -21.08 1.51
N ASP A 372 2.87 -22.32 1.54
CA ASP A 372 4.27 -22.64 1.22
C ASP A 372 4.59 -22.31 -0.24
N GLU A 373 3.66 -22.54 -1.16
CA GLU A 373 3.79 -22.15 -2.56
C GLU A 373 3.80 -20.62 -2.72
N LEU A 374 2.89 -19.92 -2.05
CA LEU A 374 2.83 -18.46 -2.04
C LEU A 374 4.12 -17.82 -1.47
N LYS A 375 4.70 -18.41 -0.43
CA LYS A 375 5.95 -17.95 0.16
C LYS A 375 7.15 -18.15 -0.77
N LYS A 376 7.14 -19.23 -1.58
CA LYS A 376 8.16 -19.47 -2.60
C LYS A 376 8.03 -18.52 -3.79
N ASN A 377 6.79 -18.18 -4.15
CA ASN A 377 6.48 -17.32 -5.29
C ASN A 377 5.52 -16.19 -4.86
N PRO A 378 6.01 -15.16 -4.15
CA PRO A 378 5.16 -14.05 -3.73
C PRO A 378 4.52 -13.37 -4.95
N PRO A 379 3.24 -12.96 -4.86
CA PRO A 379 2.57 -12.31 -5.97
C PRO A 379 3.24 -10.99 -6.34
N SER A 380 3.35 -10.72 -7.63
CA SER A 380 3.80 -9.42 -8.12
C SER A 380 2.87 -8.32 -7.61
N GLY A 381 3.44 -7.24 -7.09
CA GLY A 381 2.64 -6.14 -6.53
C GLY A 381 2.20 -6.34 -5.08
N ALA A 382 2.75 -7.31 -4.35
CA ALA A 382 2.63 -7.35 -2.90
C ALA A 382 3.29 -6.11 -2.27
N PHE A 383 2.65 -5.54 -1.25
CA PHE A 383 3.16 -4.36 -0.56
C PHE A 383 4.40 -4.73 0.25
N GLN A 384 5.56 -4.41 -0.31
CA GLN A 384 6.84 -4.87 0.19
C GLN A 384 7.09 -4.55 1.66
N PRO A 385 6.79 -3.35 2.22
CA PRO A 385 7.12 -3.03 3.61
C PRO A 385 6.49 -3.93 4.67
N THR A 386 5.40 -4.65 4.36
CA THR A 386 4.71 -5.51 5.33
C THR A 386 4.58 -6.95 4.88
N ILE A 387 5.27 -7.35 3.79
CA ILE A 387 5.03 -8.64 3.15
C ILE A 387 5.34 -9.81 4.09
N ASN A 388 6.45 -9.75 4.84
CA ASN A 388 6.83 -10.82 5.78
C ASN A 388 5.82 -10.95 6.91
N LYS A 389 5.37 -9.81 7.46
CA LYS A 389 4.35 -9.80 8.50
C LYS A 389 3.02 -10.36 7.97
N ALA A 390 2.61 -9.98 6.76
CA ALA A 390 1.40 -10.50 6.14
C ALA A 390 1.48 -12.03 5.96
N PHE A 391 2.65 -12.56 5.56
CA PHE A 391 2.88 -14.01 5.52
C PHE A 391 2.79 -14.66 6.90
N GLU A 392 3.37 -14.08 7.94
CA GLU A 392 3.28 -14.58 9.30
C GLU A 392 1.82 -14.59 9.80
N ASP A 393 1.09 -13.50 9.53
CA ASP A 393 -0.33 -13.35 9.88
C ASP A 393 -1.17 -14.42 9.17
N LEU A 394 -0.92 -14.69 7.87
CA LEU A 394 -1.59 -15.75 7.11
C LEU A 394 -1.25 -17.16 7.65
N GLN A 395 0.01 -17.40 8.01
CA GLN A 395 0.44 -18.69 8.57
C GLN A 395 -0.11 -18.94 9.98
N ALA A 396 -0.46 -17.89 10.72
CA ALA A 396 -1.08 -18.01 12.03
C ALA A 396 -2.55 -18.45 11.95
N ILE A 397 -3.19 -18.34 10.78
CA ILE A 397 -4.60 -18.69 10.59
C ILE A 397 -4.75 -20.22 10.50
N LYS A 398 -5.54 -20.77 11.42
CA LYS A 398 -5.96 -22.19 11.37
C LYS A 398 -7.17 -22.34 10.47
N PHE A 399 -6.96 -22.70 9.21
CA PHE A 399 -8.04 -22.83 8.22
C PHE A 399 -9.04 -23.94 8.56
N SER A 400 -8.60 -24.99 9.26
CA SER A 400 -9.47 -25.99 9.87
C SER A 400 -10.53 -25.38 10.81
N HIS A 401 -10.22 -24.27 11.50
CA HIS A 401 -11.21 -23.57 12.33
C HIS A 401 -12.30 -22.89 11.49
N LEU A 402 -11.99 -22.41 10.27
CA LEU A 402 -12.99 -21.84 9.37
C LEU A 402 -14.00 -22.91 8.95
N ALA A 403 -13.51 -24.09 8.57
CA ALA A 403 -14.37 -25.25 8.26
C ALA A 403 -15.24 -25.64 9.47
N LYS A 404 -14.63 -25.76 10.66
CA LYS A 404 -15.34 -26.07 11.91
C LYS A 404 -16.41 -25.03 12.24
N ASN A 405 -16.12 -23.74 12.12
CA ASN A 405 -17.07 -22.65 12.35
C ASN A 405 -18.23 -22.71 11.36
N ARG A 406 -17.96 -23.04 10.09
CA ARG A 406 -19.00 -23.23 9.08
C ARG A 406 -19.91 -24.41 9.40
N LEU A 407 -19.35 -25.54 9.82
CA LEU A 407 -20.13 -26.70 10.28
C LEU A 407 -21.00 -26.37 11.49
N ASN A 408 -20.44 -25.67 12.48
CA ASN A 408 -21.18 -25.21 13.65
C ASN A 408 -22.30 -24.24 13.29
N ARG A 409 -22.09 -23.36 12.29
CA ARG A 409 -23.13 -22.44 11.81
C ARG A 409 -24.28 -23.20 11.16
N PHE A 410 -24.01 -24.18 10.29
CA PHE A 410 -25.06 -25.03 9.73
C PHE A 410 -25.79 -25.84 10.80
N ALA A 411 -25.06 -26.37 11.78
CA ALA A 411 -25.67 -27.08 12.91
C ALA A 411 -26.61 -26.16 13.71
N GLY A 412 -26.13 -24.97 14.11
CA GLY A 412 -26.94 -24.00 14.85
C GLY A 412 -28.19 -23.55 14.07
N ASN A 413 -28.04 -23.34 12.76
CA ASN A 413 -29.15 -23.02 11.86
C ASN A 413 -30.21 -24.14 11.75
N CYS A 414 -29.84 -25.40 11.99
CA CYS A 414 -30.80 -26.51 12.02
C CYS A 414 -31.44 -26.71 13.42
N GLU A 415 -30.85 -26.12 14.47
CA GLU A 415 -31.36 -26.18 15.85
C GLU A 415 -32.36 -25.06 16.15
N THR A 416 -32.14 -23.85 15.60
CA THR A 416 -33.03 -22.68 15.73
C THR A 416 -34.25 -22.79 14.85
#